data_AF-A0A507DK36-F1
#
_entry.id   AF-A0A507DK36-F1
#
_cell.length_a   1.000
_cell.length_b   1.000
_cell.length_c   1.000
_cell.angle_alpha   90.00
_cell.angle_beta   90.00
_cell.angle_gamma   90.00
#
_symmetry.space_group_name_H-M   'P 1'
#
loop_
_entity.id
_entity.type
_entity.pdbx_description
1 polymer ?
#
loop_
_entity_poly.entity_id
_entity_poly.type
_entity_poly.pdbx_seq_one_letter_code
_entity_poly.pdbx_strand_id
1 'polypeptide(L)'
;MLVFGSSREAQKLGGVTPQAAYVSAGWGATGVFVRVWALGLQQRPLLYKPHIHVVFFAVFAGIGAVVHNFERRQLDKLELARDKLVKRRMMRDQATAAAE
;
A
#
# COMPACT_ATOMS: atom_id res chain seq x y z
N MET A 1 12.36 28.04 8.03
CA MET A 1 12.81 27.06 7.01
C MET A 1 12.52 25.67 7.55
N LEU A 2 11.32 25.14 7.30
CA LEU A 2 10.94 23.79 7.76
C LEU A 2 11.44 22.78 6.73
N VAL A 3 12.39 21.96 7.17
CA VAL A 3 13.04 20.92 6.39
C VAL A 3 12.01 19.82 6.10
N PHE A 4 11.48 19.81 4.87
CA PHE A 4 10.67 18.72 4.29
C PHE A 4 11.55 17.51 3.93
N GLY A 5 12.44 17.11 4.84
CA GLY A 5 13.33 15.97 4.67
C GLY A 5 13.00 14.91 5.71
N SER A 6 12.08 13.99 5.42
CA SER A 6 12.07 12.69 6.14
C SER A 6 11.33 11.54 5.44
N SER A 7 10.52 11.76 4.41
CA SER A 7 9.81 10.63 3.77
C SER A 7 10.69 9.78 2.84
N ARG A 8 11.61 10.41 2.09
CA ARG A 8 12.48 9.71 1.12
C ARG A 8 13.63 8.92 1.74
N GLU A 9 14.12 9.37 2.90
CA GLU A 9 15.28 8.78 3.59
C GLU A 9 14.89 7.51 4.37
N ALA A 10 13.73 7.52 5.04
CA ALA A 10 13.21 6.35 5.75
C ALA A 10 12.81 5.19 4.80
N GLN A 11 12.47 5.51 3.55
CA GLN A 11 12.04 4.53 2.53
C GLN A 11 13.21 3.81 1.83
N LYS A 12 14.42 4.37 1.87
CA LYS A 12 15.62 3.79 1.23
C LYS A 12 16.25 2.61 2.00
N LEU A 13 15.86 2.39 3.25
CA LEU A 13 16.48 1.40 4.14
C LEU A 13 15.93 -0.04 3.98
N GLY A 14 15.21 -0.35 2.91
CA GLY A 14 14.85 -1.74 2.56
C GLY A 14 13.87 -2.45 3.51
N GLY A 15 13.33 -1.75 4.51
CA GLY A 15 12.33 -2.29 5.43
C GLY A 15 10.94 -2.35 4.81
N VAL A 16 10.21 -3.44 5.03
CA VAL A 16 8.77 -3.50 4.76
C VAL A 16 8.11 -2.42 5.61
N THR A 17 7.56 -1.39 4.97
CA THR A 17 6.84 -0.35 5.72
C THR A 17 5.71 -1.00 6.54
N PRO A 18 5.44 -0.56 7.79
CA PRO A 18 4.42 -1.20 8.63
C PRO A 18 3.07 -1.33 7.92
N GLN A 19 2.69 -0.31 7.13
CA GLN A 19 1.48 -0.37 6.31
C GLN A 19 1.46 -1.53 5.31
N ALA A 20 2.59 -1.82 4.64
CA ALA A 20 2.66 -2.89 3.65
C ALA A 20 2.52 -4.27 4.32
N ALA A 21 3.07 -4.43 5.54
CA ALA A 21 2.90 -5.64 6.33
C ALA A 21 1.43 -5.83 6.74
N TYR A 22 0.75 -4.78 7.21
CA TYR A 22 -0.68 -4.85 7.57
C TYR A 22 -1.57 -5.16 6.37
N VAL A 23 -1.34 -4.51 5.23
CA VAL A 23 -2.09 -4.80 3.99
C VAL A 23 -1.88 -6.26 3.58
N SER A 24 -0.63 -6.72 3.51
CA SER A 24 -0.32 -8.10 3.12
C SER A 24 -0.91 -9.13 4.11
N ALA A 25 -0.86 -8.84 5.41
CA ALA A 25 -1.45 -9.69 6.44
C ALA A 25 -2.99 -9.74 6.32
N GLY A 26 -3.63 -8.60 6.04
CA GLY A 26 -5.08 -8.53 5.79
C GLY A 26 -5.50 -9.38 4.59
N TRP A 27 -4.81 -9.21 3.46
CA TRP A 27 -5.03 -10.05 2.27
C TRP A 27 -4.77 -11.53 2.57
N GLY A 28 -3.68 -11.86 3.25
CA GLY A 28 -3.39 -13.23 3.66
C GLY A 28 -4.49 -13.84 4.53
N ALA A 29 -5.00 -13.09 5.51
CA ALA A 29 -6.12 -13.52 6.34
C ALA A 29 -7.38 -13.78 5.51
N THR A 30 -7.65 -12.96 4.49
CA THR A 30 -8.72 -13.22 3.51
C THR A 30 -8.49 -14.55 2.77
N GLY A 31 -7.25 -14.87 2.37
CA GLY A 31 -6.93 -16.15 1.75
C GLY A 31 -7.27 -17.36 2.65
N VAL A 32 -6.91 -17.27 3.93
CA VAL A 32 -7.29 -18.29 4.93
C VAL A 32 -8.81 -18.39 5.07
N PHE A 33 -9.49 -17.25 5.15
CA PHE A 33 -10.96 -17.21 5.22
C PHE A 33 -11.61 -17.89 4.02
N VAL A 34 -11.17 -17.59 2.80
CA VAL A 34 -11.66 -18.23 1.57
C VAL A 34 -11.48 -19.75 1.63
N ARG A 35 -10.34 -20.22 2.13
CA ARG A 35 -10.08 -21.66 2.28
C ARG A 35 -10.99 -22.32 3.32
N VAL A 36 -11.21 -21.67 4.46
CA VAL A 36 -12.14 -22.12 5.50
C VAL A 36 -13.57 -22.17 4.97
N TRP A 37 -13.99 -21.14 4.23
CA TRP A 37 -15.30 -21.08 3.58
C TRP A 37 -15.50 -22.23 2.59
N ALA A 38 -14.51 -22.49 1.73
CA ALA A 38 -14.55 -23.61 0.78
C ALA A 38 -14.66 -24.98 1.47
N LEU A 39 -14.01 -25.17 2.62
CA LEU A 39 -14.14 -26.40 3.42
C LEU A 39 -15.54 -26.55 4.02
N GLY A 40 -16.13 -25.44 4.50
CA GLY A 40 -17.51 -25.41 4.97
C GLY A 40 -18.49 -25.86 3.89
N LEU A 41 -18.34 -25.36 2.66
CA LEU A 41 -19.16 -25.79 1.52
C LEU A 41 -18.96 -27.27 1.15
N GLN A 42 -17.73 -27.79 1.31
CA GLN A 42 -17.42 -29.19 1.07
C GLN A 42 -17.81 -30.11 2.24
N GLN A 43 -18.43 -29.59 3.31
CA GLN A 43 -18.74 -30.32 4.54
C GLN A 43 -17.51 -31.03 5.14
N ARG A 44 -16.32 -30.45 4.94
CA ARG A 44 -15.08 -30.97 5.51
C ARG A 44 -14.72 -30.21 6.78
N PRO A 45 -13.99 -30.83 7.73
CA PRO A 45 -13.50 -30.14 8.90
C PRO A 45 -12.70 -28.88 8.53
N LEU A 46 -12.90 -27.77 9.24
CA LEU A 46 -12.34 -26.46 8.88
C LEU A 46 -10.81 -26.40 8.91
N LEU A 47 -10.16 -27.30 9.64
CA LEU A 47 -8.69 -27.44 9.73
C LEU A 47 -8.16 -28.61 8.91
N TYR A 48 -8.96 -29.15 7.97
CA TYR A 48 -8.51 -30.22 7.09
C TYR A 48 -7.35 -29.74 6.21
N LYS A 49 -6.17 -30.36 6.40
CA LYS A 49 -4.89 -30.03 5.77
C LYS A 49 -4.45 -28.57 6.06
N PRO A 50 -3.96 -28.28 7.28
CA PRO A 50 -3.66 -26.91 7.71
C PRO A 50 -2.54 -26.23 6.90
N HIS A 51 -1.63 -27.01 6.30
CA HIS A 51 -0.61 -26.49 5.39
C HIS A 51 -1.21 -25.78 4.16
N ILE A 52 -2.40 -26.18 3.72
CA ILE A 52 -3.09 -25.52 2.61
C ILE A 52 -3.54 -24.11 3.02
N HIS A 53 -3.94 -23.89 4.28
CA HIS A 53 -4.30 -22.56 4.76
C HIS A 53 -3.12 -21.60 4.70
N VAL A 54 -1.92 -22.09 5.01
CA VAL A 54 -0.67 -21.33 4.89
C VAL A 54 -0.37 -20.98 3.43
N VAL A 55 -0.60 -21.90 2.49
CA VAL A 55 -0.45 -21.62 1.06
C VAL A 55 -1.42 -20.53 0.61
N PHE A 56 -2.69 -20.62 1.01
CA PHE A 56 -3.68 -19.59 0.69
C PHE A 56 -3.32 -18.24 1.31
N PHE A 57 -2.84 -18.22 2.55
CA PHE A 57 -2.33 -17.02 3.19
C PHE A 57 -1.19 -16.41 2.37
N ALA A 58 -0.19 -17.21 2.01
CA ALA A 58 0.99 -16.75 1.29
C ALA A 58 0.64 -16.19 -0.11
N VAL A 59 -0.24 -16.89 -0.85
CA VAL A 59 -0.69 -16.45 -2.18
C VAL A 59 -1.42 -15.12 -2.09
N PHE A 60 -2.41 -15.00 -1.19
CA PHE A 60 -3.17 -13.77 -1.08
C PHE A 60 -2.33 -12.62 -0.50
N ALA A 61 -1.47 -12.88 0.48
CA ALA A 61 -0.53 -11.87 0.99
C ALA A 61 0.41 -11.38 -0.12
N GLY A 62 0.90 -12.29 -0.99
CA GLY A 62 1.68 -11.93 -2.16
C GLY A 62 0.92 -11.04 -3.15
N ILE A 63 -0.34 -11.36 -3.43
CA ILE A 63 -1.23 -10.52 -4.26
C ILE A 63 -1.40 -9.13 -3.61
N GLY A 64 -1.69 -9.08 -2.32
CA GLY A 64 -1.82 -7.83 -1.56
C GLY A 64 -0.58 -6.95 -1.65
N ALA A 65 0.62 -7.54 -1.55
CA ALA A 65 1.87 -6.82 -1.70
C ALA A 65 2.05 -6.23 -3.11
N VAL A 66 1.70 -6.98 -4.16
CA VAL A 66 1.76 -6.49 -5.55
C VAL A 66 0.80 -5.32 -5.77
N VAL A 67 -0.45 -5.45 -5.31
CA VAL A 67 -1.46 -4.39 -5.42
C VAL A 67 -1.03 -3.13 -4.66
N HIS A 68 -0.54 -3.28 -3.43
CA HIS A 68 -0.06 -2.15 -2.63
C HIS A 68 1.10 -1.39 -3.31
N ASN A 69 2.03 -2.13 -3.91
CA ASN A 69 3.14 -1.54 -4.65
C ASN A 69 2.67 -0.77 -5.89
N PHE A 70 1.63 -1.27 -6.57
CA PHE A 70 1.06 -0.59 -7.73
C PHE A 70 0.35 0.72 -7.32
N GLU A 71 -0.45 0.68 -6.24
CA GLU A 71 -1.11 1.85 -5.69
C GLU A 71 -0.11 2.93 -5.25
N ARG A 72 0.96 2.53 -4.54
CA ARG A 72 2.04 3.44 -4.13
C ARG A 72 2.62 4.21 -5.30
N ARG A 73 2.96 3.52 -6.39
CA ARG A 73 3.50 4.16 -7.60
C ARG A 73 2.53 5.16 -8.23
N GLN A 74 1.22 4.95 -8.10
CA GLN A 74 0.22 5.89 -8.60
C GLN A 74 0.11 7.12 -7.70
N LEU A 75 0.08 6.90 -6.38
CA LEU A 75 0.04 7.98 -5.40
C LEU A 75 1.28 8.87 -5.50
N ASP A 76 2.47 8.30 -5.66
CA ASP A 76 3.72 9.06 -5.85
C ASP A 76 3.65 9.97 -7.09
N LYS A 77 3.07 9.47 -8.19
CA LYS A 77 2.87 10.28 -9.41
C LYS A 77 1.86 11.41 -9.17
N LEU A 78 0.80 11.14 -8.42
CA LEU A 78 -0.23 12.12 -8.09
C LEU A 78 0.32 13.23 -7.19
N GLU A 79 1.15 12.87 -6.20
CA GLU A 79 1.83 13.80 -5.31
C GLU A 79 2.78 14.72 -6.10
N LEU A 80 3.59 14.16 -7.00
CA LEU A 80 4.46 14.95 -7.88
C LEU A 80 3.68 15.92 -8.78
N ALA A 81 2.52 15.50 -9.29
CA ALA A 81 1.66 16.37 -10.08
C ALA A 81 1.07 17.50 -9.23
N ARG A 82 0.60 17.17 -8.02
CA ARG A 82 0.08 18.13 -7.04
C ARG A 82 1.14 19.17 -6.68
N ASP A 83 2.37 18.77 -6.41
CA ASP A 83 3.44 19.69 -6.03
C ASP A 83 3.83 20.64 -7.17
N LYS A 84 3.83 20.15 -8.41
CA LYS A 84 4.03 21.01 -9.60
C LYS A 84 2.93 22.07 -9.71
N LEU A 85 1.67 21.69 -9.50
CA LEU A 85 0.54 22.63 -9.57
C LEU A 85 0.60 23.67 -8.45
N VAL A 86 0.90 23.24 -7.22
CA VAL A 86 1.02 24.15 -6.07
C VAL A 86 2.19 25.11 -6.27
N LYS A 87 3.35 24.64 -6.71
CA LYS A 87 4.50 25.52 -7.02
C LYS A 87 4.14 26.57 -8.07
N ARG A 88 3.42 26.19 -9.13
CA ARG A 88 2.97 27.13 -10.17
C ARG A 88 2.00 28.18 -9.61
N ARG A 89 1.09 27.80 -8.71
CA ARG A 89 0.18 28.76 -8.05
C ARG A 89 0.95 29.75 -7.18
N MET A 90 1.87 29.27 -6.34
CA MET A 90 2.70 30.13 -5.50
C MET A 90 3.52 31.14 -6.32
N MET A 91 4.09 30.73 -7.46
CA MET A 91 4.81 31.64 -8.34
C MET A 91 3.89 32.71 -8.97
N ARG A 92 2.63 32.37 -9.27
CA ARG A 92 1.65 33.33 -9.79
C ARG A 92 1.28 34.35 -8.73
N ASP A 93 1.00 33.90 -7.52
CA ASP A 93 0.63 34.77 -6.39
C ASP A 93 1.78 35.73 -6.03
N GLN A 94 3.03 35.26 -6.10
CA GLN A 94 4.22 36.09 -5.93
C GLN A 94 4.39 37.11 -7.06
N ALA A 95 4.14 36.72 -8.30
CA ALA A 95 4.24 37.63 -9.45
C ALA A 95 3.16 38.72 -9.42
N THR A 96 1.93 38.41 -8.99
CA THR A 96 0.88 39.42 -8.80
C THR A 96 1.22 40.37 -7.65
N ALA A 97 1.72 39.85 -6.53
CA ALA A 97 2.12 40.67 -5.39
C ALA A 97 3.34 41.57 -5.68
N ALA A 98 4.18 41.22 -6.66
CA ALA A 98 5.31 42.04 -7.08
C ALA A 98 4.97 43.08 -8.17
N ALA A 99 3.78 42.97 -8.77
CA ALA A 99 3.29 43.90 -9.79
C ALA A 99 2.41 45.03 -9.21
N GLU A 100 1.99 44.88 -7.94
CA GLU A 100 1.35 45.92 -7.10
C GLU A 100 2.41 46.71 -6.32
#